data_AF-A0AAV7YX26-F1
#
_entry.id   AF-A0AAV7YX26-F1
#
_cell.length_a   1.000
_cell.length_b   1.000
_cell.length_c   1.000
_cell.angle_alpha   90.00
_cell.angle_beta   90.00
_cell.angle_gamma   90.00
#
_symmetry.space_group_name_H-M   'P 1'
#
loop_
_entity.id
_entity.type
_entity.pdbx_description
1 polymer ?
#
loop_
_entity_poly.entity_id
_entity_poly.type
_entity_poly.pdbx_seq_one_letter_code
_entity_poly.pdbx_strand_id
1 'polypeptide(L)'
;MNESSLMLNTALKFTNQSKIDSILSKEKPTLEELLNEDDLLQECRYGNKKLLKFLTNTKNLKKLLIYLLVDPKTTNENQEISKLKLLKFPYLVNEIVCLELTEVVESITENEDLMIQIFEFLKQPKPLNTVYSGYFAQMIGTNLRLKYLETITFLMKHDYFIEKLLENISISGVCDVMIHILVFCEENVYYQETIKWLTKIEIMKRIFSLLDQKNDEDTIDNSTKCLLEVIANSTHEIGELTLVACIETETFSKKILEIALSKESSNFLREKAILVILEILIYIGENERIYLHTNNQNEEQQLIKNEKNIEKTTKKQ
;
A
#
# COMPACT_ATOMS: atom_id res chain seq x y z
N MET A 1 -46.68 -40.73 -2.45
CA MET A 1 -45.62 -39.72 -2.67
C MET A 1 -45.79 -39.21 -4.10
N ASN A 2 -46.14 -37.94 -4.23
CA ASN A 2 -46.66 -37.35 -5.47
C ASN A 2 -45.55 -37.20 -6.52
N GLU A 3 -45.75 -37.65 -7.76
CA GLU A 3 -44.81 -37.47 -8.87
C GLU A 3 -44.46 -35.99 -9.08
N SER A 4 -45.38 -35.07 -8.76
CA SER A 4 -45.10 -33.63 -8.77
C SER A 4 -44.04 -33.20 -7.74
N SER A 5 -43.92 -33.86 -6.59
CA SER A 5 -42.83 -33.59 -5.63
C SER A 5 -41.51 -34.19 -6.09
N LEU A 6 -41.53 -35.29 -6.85
CA LEU A 6 -40.34 -35.86 -7.47
C LEU A 6 -39.85 -34.96 -8.62
N MET A 7 -40.77 -34.44 -9.44
CA MET A 7 -40.51 -33.45 -10.49
C MET A 7 -40.01 -32.12 -9.92
N LEU A 8 -40.59 -31.62 -8.81
CA LEU A 8 -40.13 -30.38 -8.16
C LEU A 8 -38.73 -30.55 -7.54
N ASN A 9 -38.45 -31.69 -6.92
CA ASN A 9 -37.11 -32.01 -6.39
C ASN A 9 -36.08 -32.30 -7.50
N THR A 10 -36.53 -32.70 -8.68
CA THR A 10 -35.68 -32.86 -9.87
C THR A 10 -35.47 -31.52 -10.60
N ALA A 11 -36.49 -30.65 -10.60
CA ALA A 11 -36.45 -29.29 -11.15
C ALA A 11 -35.56 -28.35 -10.32
N LEU A 12 -35.56 -28.50 -9.00
CA LEU A 12 -34.64 -27.78 -8.09
C LEU A 12 -33.19 -28.30 -8.14
N LYS A 13 -32.93 -29.42 -8.82
CA LYS A 13 -31.58 -29.93 -9.09
C LYS A 13 -30.98 -29.47 -10.42
N PHE A 14 -31.73 -28.76 -11.26
CA PHE A 14 -31.14 -27.94 -12.32
C PHE A 14 -30.62 -26.65 -11.71
N THR A 15 -29.57 -26.78 -10.90
CA THR A 15 -28.63 -25.68 -10.77
C THR A 15 -28.12 -25.44 -12.19
N ASN A 16 -28.40 -24.26 -12.76
CA ASN A 16 -27.67 -23.79 -13.92
C ASN A 16 -26.20 -23.76 -13.48
N GLN A 17 -25.48 -24.86 -13.74
CA GLN A 17 -24.10 -25.01 -13.33
C GLN A 17 -23.33 -23.91 -14.05
N SER A 18 -22.72 -23.01 -13.28
CA SER A 18 -22.00 -21.87 -13.89
C SER A 18 -20.93 -22.41 -14.83
N LYS A 19 -20.63 -21.67 -15.90
CA LYS A 19 -19.58 -22.09 -16.86
C LYS A 19 -18.24 -22.27 -16.14
N ILE A 20 -17.97 -21.44 -15.14
CA ILE A 20 -16.84 -21.58 -14.22
C ILE A 20 -16.83 -22.96 -13.57
N ASP A 21 -17.94 -23.39 -12.98
CA ASP A 21 -18.06 -24.72 -12.36
C ASP A 21 -17.90 -25.86 -13.36
N SER A 22 -18.36 -25.68 -14.60
CA SER A 22 -18.16 -26.63 -15.70
C SER A 22 -16.67 -26.77 -16.06
N ILE A 23 -15.94 -25.65 -16.17
CA ILE A 23 -14.49 -25.64 -16.43
C ILE A 23 -13.75 -26.34 -15.29
N LEU A 24 -14.05 -25.98 -14.04
CA LEU A 24 -13.39 -26.54 -12.85
C LEU A 24 -13.66 -28.03 -12.65
N SER A 25 -14.69 -28.57 -13.30
CA SER A 25 -15.02 -30.00 -13.27
C SER A 25 -14.25 -30.82 -14.32
N LYS A 26 -13.51 -30.18 -15.24
CA LYS A 26 -12.65 -30.87 -16.21
C LYS A 26 -11.49 -31.57 -15.49
N GLU A 27 -10.87 -32.56 -16.15
CA GLU A 27 -9.71 -33.27 -15.60
C GLU A 27 -8.48 -32.34 -15.43
N LYS A 28 -8.34 -31.36 -16.34
CA LYS A 28 -7.22 -30.41 -16.38
C LYS A 28 -7.70 -28.99 -16.66
N PRO A 29 -8.37 -28.33 -15.69
CA PRO A 29 -8.77 -26.93 -15.84
C PRO A 29 -7.54 -26.03 -15.94
N THR A 30 -7.59 -25.04 -16.81
CA THR A 30 -6.52 -24.05 -16.98
C THR A 30 -6.96 -22.68 -16.49
N LEU A 31 -5.99 -21.88 -16.03
CA LEU A 31 -6.25 -20.50 -15.62
C LEU A 31 -6.78 -19.65 -16.78
N GLU A 32 -6.26 -19.88 -17.99
CA GLU A 32 -6.68 -19.14 -19.18
C GLU A 32 -8.11 -19.43 -19.62
N GLU A 33 -8.63 -20.64 -19.41
CA GLU A 33 -10.05 -20.91 -19.63
C GLU A 33 -10.89 -20.04 -18.69
N LEU A 34 -10.53 -19.97 -17.41
CA LEU A 34 -11.25 -19.15 -16.43
C LEU A 34 -11.15 -17.65 -16.74
N LEU A 35 -9.94 -17.14 -17.07
CA LEU A 35 -9.72 -15.73 -17.46
C LEU A 35 -10.45 -15.34 -18.76
N ASN A 36 -11.00 -16.30 -19.50
CA ASN A 36 -11.80 -16.02 -20.68
C ASN A 36 -13.30 -16.00 -20.44
N GLU A 37 -13.77 -16.43 -19.26
CA GLU A 37 -15.18 -16.41 -18.92
C GLU A 37 -15.62 -15.04 -18.37
N ASP A 38 -16.75 -14.55 -18.86
CA ASP A 38 -17.30 -13.24 -18.49
C ASP A 38 -17.76 -13.20 -17.02
N ASP A 39 -18.25 -14.34 -16.51
CA ASP A 39 -18.78 -14.46 -15.14
C ASP A 39 -17.67 -14.58 -14.07
N LEU A 40 -16.39 -14.62 -14.46
CA LEU A 40 -15.26 -14.87 -13.53
C LEU A 40 -15.26 -13.92 -12.33
N LEU A 41 -15.32 -12.61 -12.59
CA LEU A 41 -15.25 -11.61 -11.53
C LEU A 41 -16.49 -11.67 -10.63
N GLN A 42 -17.65 -11.99 -11.19
CA GLN A 42 -18.89 -12.12 -10.43
C GLN A 42 -18.85 -13.36 -9.53
N GLU A 43 -18.39 -14.50 -10.04
CA GLU A 43 -18.24 -15.75 -9.26
C GLU A 43 -17.18 -15.62 -8.16
N CYS A 44 -16.11 -14.84 -8.40
CA CYS A 44 -15.16 -14.44 -7.36
C CYS A 44 -15.86 -13.62 -6.26
N ARG A 45 -16.62 -12.57 -6.63
CA ARG A 45 -17.36 -11.72 -5.67
C ARG A 45 -18.39 -12.50 -4.87
N TYR A 46 -19.02 -13.51 -5.47
CA TYR A 46 -19.97 -14.40 -4.79
C TYR A 46 -19.30 -15.49 -3.95
N GLY A 47 -17.97 -15.54 -3.90
CA GLY A 47 -17.23 -16.48 -3.07
C GLY A 47 -17.39 -17.93 -3.54
N ASN A 48 -17.39 -18.18 -4.86
CA ASN A 48 -17.41 -19.54 -5.38
C ASN A 48 -16.19 -20.31 -4.84
N LYS A 49 -16.44 -21.23 -3.91
CA LYS A 49 -15.40 -21.97 -3.18
C LYS A 49 -14.49 -22.80 -4.09
N LYS A 50 -15.02 -23.37 -5.18
CA LYS A 50 -14.20 -24.15 -6.11
C LYS A 50 -13.26 -23.23 -6.87
N LEU A 51 -13.77 -22.08 -7.31
CA LEU A 51 -12.99 -21.07 -8.00
C LEU A 51 -11.90 -20.50 -7.10
N LEU A 52 -12.24 -20.07 -5.88
CA LEU A 52 -11.26 -19.55 -4.93
C LEU A 52 -10.18 -20.57 -4.63
N LYS A 53 -10.55 -21.83 -4.34
CA LYS A 53 -9.58 -22.91 -4.13
C LYS A 53 -8.67 -23.16 -5.34
N PHE A 54 -9.19 -23.01 -6.55
CA PHE A 54 -8.39 -23.12 -7.76
C PHE A 54 -7.42 -21.94 -7.88
N LEU A 55 -7.90 -20.70 -7.71
CA LEU A 55 -7.09 -19.49 -7.83
C LEU A 55 -5.98 -19.43 -6.78
N THR A 56 -6.27 -19.82 -5.54
CA THR A 56 -5.31 -19.80 -4.41
C THR A 56 -4.26 -20.91 -4.45
N ASN A 57 -4.34 -21.83 -5.42
CA ASN A 57 -3.27 -22.79 -5.63
C ASN A 57 -1.98 -22.03 -6.03
N THR A 58 -0.86 -22.32 -5.36
CA THR A 58 0.44 -21.67 -5.61
C THR A 58 0.82 -21.62 -7.09
N LYS A 59 0.57 -22.69 -7.86
CA LYS A 59 0.87 -22.70 -9.31
C LYS A 59 0.06 -21.66 -10.07
N ASN A 60 -1.21 -21.49 -9.71
CA ASN A 60 -2.11 -20.54 -10.36
C ASN A 60 -1.81 -19.11 -9.89
N LEU A 61 -1.52 -18.90 -8.61
CA LEU A 61 -1.04 -17.61 -8.09
C LEU A 61 0.24 -17.16 -8.80
N LYS A 62 1.25 -18.04 -8.92
CA LYS A 62 2.49 -17.74 -9.68
C LYS A 62 2.17 -17.25 -11.10
N LYS A 63 1.20 -17.88 -11.76
CA LYS A 63 0.79 -17.54 -13.13
C LYS A 63 -0.01 -16.24 -13.22
N LEU A 64 -0.90 -15.98 -12.26
CA LEU A 64 -1.60 -14.70 -12.11
C LEU A 64 -0.58 -13.56 -11.94
N LEU A 65 0.41 -13.74 -11.06
CA LEU A 65 1.47 -12.75 -10.85
C LEU A 65 2.30 -12.49 -12.12
N ILE A 66 2.60 -13.52 -12.92
CA ILE A 66 3.26 -13.34 -14.23
C ILE A 66 2.39 -12.46 -15.12
N TYR A 67 1.09 -12.75 -15.24
CA TYR A 67 0.20 -11.93 -16.07
C TYR A 67 0.05 -10.51 -15.55
N LEU A 68 0.11 -10.30 -14.24
CA LEU A 68 -0.08 -9.00 -13.63
C LEU A 68 1.15 -8.10 -13.72
N LEU A 69 2.35 -8.67 -13.55
CA LEU A 69 3.57 -7.90 -13.26
C LEU A 69 4.66 -8.03 -14.32
N VAL A 70 4.63 -9.04 -15.18
CA VAL A 70 5.67 -9.21 -16.21
C VAL A 70 5.23 -8.52 -17.49
N ASP A 71 5.91 -7.44 -17.88
CA ASP A 71 5.65 -6.81 -19.17
C ASP A 71 6.18 -7.73 -20.29
N PRO A 72 5.28 -8.29 -21.13
CA PRO A 72 5.65 -9.20 -22.20
C PRO A 72 6.44 -8.52 -23.32
N LYS A 73 6.50 -7.18 -23.38
CA LYS A 73 7.32 -6.44 -24.36
C LYS A 73 8.76 -6.29 -23.92
N THR A 74 9.02 -6.21 -22.61
CA THR A 74 10.36 -6.01 -22.05
C THR A 74 11.05 -7.32 -21.71
N THR A 75 10.26 -8.39 -21.54
CA THR A 75 10.77 -9.71 -21.17
C THR A 75 10.84 -10.58 -22.43
N ASN A 76 12.04 -11.01 -22.82
CA ASN A 76 12.29 -11.88 -23.99
C ASN A 76 11.62 -13.27 -23.88
N GLU A 77 10.90 -13.55 -22.78
CA GLU A 77 10.50 -14.90 -22.41
C GLU A 77 9.21 -15.42 -23.04
N ASN A 78 8.36 -14.62 -23.69
CA ASN A 78 7.12 -15.20 -24.26
C ASN A 78 6.62 -14.49 -25.53
N GLN A 79 7.18 -14.87 -26.68
CA GLN A 79 6.60 -14.56 -28.00
C GLN A 79 5.27 -15.30 -28.27
N GLU A 80 4.80 -16.17 -27.37
CA GLU A 80 3.57 -16.98 -27.51
C GLU A 80 2.34 -16.43 -26.77
N ILE A 81 2.40 -15.22 -26.20
CA ILE A 81 1.21 -14.57 -25.65
C ILE A 81 0.58 -13.75 -26.78
N SER A 82 -0.53 -14.25 -27.33
CA SER A 82 -1.28 -13.54 -28.38
C SER A 82 -1.63 -12.12 -27.92
N LYS A 83 -1.67 -11.14 -28.84
CA LYS A 83 -1.93 -9.73 -28.51
C LYS A 83 -3.16 -9.49 -27.63
N LEU A 84 -4.19 -10.33 -27.76
CA LEU A 84 -5.38 -10.30 -26.91
C LEU A 84 -5.07 -10.65 -25.46
N LYS A 85 -4.21 -11.63 -25.21
CA LYS A 85 -3.75 -12.03 -23.87
C LYS A 85 -2.81 -10.98 -23.25
N LEU A 86 -2.05 -10.23 -24.06
CA LEU A 86 -1.11 -9.18 -23.59
C LEU A 86 -1.81 -7.99 -22.91
N LEU A 87 -3.09 -7.75 -23.20
CA LEU A 87 -3.86 -6.63 -22.62
C LEU A 87 -5.01 -7.11 -21.74
N LYS A 88 -5.73 -8.16 -22.15
CA LYS A 88 -6.90 -8.66 -21.41
C LYS A 88 -6.51 -9.26 -20.06
N PHE A 89 -5.46 -10.07 -20.01
CA PHE A 89 -5.12 -10.81 -18.78
C PHE A 89 -4.55 -9.92 -17.68
N PRO A 90 -3.56 -9.05 -17.92
CA PRO A 90 -3.09 -8.13 -16.88
C PRO A 90 -4.23 -7.33 -16.26
N TYR A 91 -5.14 -6.81 -17.10
CA TYR A 91 -6.33 -6.10 -16.64
C TYR A 91 -7.26 -6.97 -15.78
N LEU A 92 -7.64 -8.17 -16.24
CA LEU A 92 -8.52 -9.04 -15.47
C LEU A 92 -7.90 -9.53 -14.16
N VAL A 93 -6.59 -9.80 -14.16
CA VAL A 93 -5.89 -10.16 -12.92
C VAL A 93 -5.86 -8.98 -11.97
N ASN A 94 -5.63 -7.75 -12.47
CA ASN A 94 -5.73 -6.56 -11.65
C ASN A 94 -7.15 -6.40 -11.06
N GLU A 95 -8.21 -6.65 -11.85
CA GLU A 95 -9.58 -6.63 -11.34
C GLU A 95 -9.79 -7.65 -10.22
N ILE A 96 -9.22 -8.85 -10.31
CA ILE A 96 -9.24 -9.85 -9.22
C ILE A 96 -8.55 -9.30 -7.96
N VAL A 97 -7.41 -8.62 -8.10
CA VAL A 97 -6.71 -7.97 -6.97
C VAL A 97 -7.57 -6.88 -6.35
N CYS A 98 -8.25 -6.06 -7.16
CA CYS A 98 -9.20 -5.03 -6.73
C CYS A 98 -10.45 -5.60 -6.05
N LEU A 99 -10.72 -6.91 -6.16
CA LEU A 99 -11.78 -7.55 -5.36
C LEU A 99 -11.39 -7.74 -3.90
N GLU A 100 -10.09 -7.62 -3.57
CA GLU A 100 -9.57 -7.72 -2.21
C GLU A 100 -10.00 -9.02 -1.50
N LEU A 101 -10.01 -10.14 -2.24
CA LEU A 101 -10.40 -11.44 -1.71
C LEU A 101 -9.38 -11.90 -0.66
N THR A 102 -9.80 -11.95 0.61
CA THR A 102 -8.93 -12.27 1.75
C THR A 102 -8.16 -13.57 1.54
N GLU A 103 -8.79 -14.63 1.03
CA GLU A 103 -8.12 -15.92 0.80
C GLU A 103 -7.00 -15.85 -0.24
N VAL A 104 -7.14 -14.98 -1.24
CA VAL A 104 -6.10 -14.74 -2.24
C VAL A 104 -4.94 -13.97 -1.64
N VAL A 105 -5.24 -12.91 -0.88
CA VAL A 105 -4.22 -12.09 -0.22
C VAL A 105 -3.44 -12.92 0.80
N GLU A 106 -4.12 -13.69 1.65
CA GLU A 106 -3.50 -14.64 2.61
C GLU A 106 -2.57 -15.62 1.90
N SER A 107 -3.07 -16.27 0.85
CA SER A 107 -2.28 -17.26 0.11
C SER A 107 -1.03 -16.66 -0.54
N ILE A 108 -1.07 -15.37 -0.89
CA ILE A 108 0.08 -14.63 -1.44
C ILE A 108 1.05 -14.23 -0.31
N THR A 109 0.57 -13.55 0.73
CA THR A 109 1.43 -12.96 1.76
C THR A 109 2.06 -14.01 2.70
N GLU A 110 1.40 -15.15 2.89
CA GLU A 110 1.95 -16.29 3.65
C GLU A 110 2.99 -17.10 2.84
N ASN A 111 3.11 -16.85 1.54
CA ASN A 111 4.05 -17.54 0.66
C ASN A 111 5.21 -16.63 0.24
N GLU A 112 6.37 -16.86 0.86
CA GLU A 112 7.56 -16.04 0.62
C GLU A 112 8.01 -16.03 -0.85
N ASP A 113 7.90 -17.15 -1.58
CA ASP A 113 8.27 -17.19 -3.00
C ASP A 113 7.36 -16.29 -3.86
N LEU A 114 6.05 -16.24 -3.54
CA LEU A 114 5.10 -15.37 -4.23
C LEU A 114 5.39 -13.91 -3.93
N MET A 115 5.69 -13.57 -2.68
CA MET A 115 6.08 -12.21 -2.30
C MET A 115 7.38 -11.79 -2.99
N ILE A 116 8.40 -12.65 -3.04
CA ILE A 116 9.62 -12.39 -3.83
C ILE A 116 9.26 -12.14 -5.29
N GLN A 117 8.43 -12.99 -5.91
CA GLN A 117 8.03 -12.83 -7.30
C GLN A 117 7.33 -11.48 -7.56
N ILE A 118 6.54 -10.97 -6.62
CA ILE A 118 5.91 -9.64 -6.74
C ILE A 118 6.98 -8.54 -6.79
N PHE A 119 7.94 -8.57 -5.87
CA PHE A 119 8.98 -7.53 -5.78
C PHE A 119 10.10 -7.67 -6.82
N GLU A 120 10.25 -8.83 -7.47
CA GLU A 120 11.10 -9.00 -8.67
C GLU A 120 10.67 -8.07 -9.82
N PHE A 121 9.44 -7.53 -9.80
CA PHE A 121 9.02 -6.43 -10.69
C PHE A 121 10.04 -5.29 -10.73
N LEU A 122 10.61 -4.90 -9.59
CA LEU A 122 11.57 -3.79 -9.46
C LEU A 122 12.92 -4.07 -10.13
N LYS A 123 13.18 -5.31 -10.53
CA LYS A 123 14.42 -5.75 -11.19
C LYS A 123 14.26 -5.95 -12.70
N GLN A 124 13.09 -5.69 -13.25
CA GLN A 124 12.85 -5.77 -14.70
C GLN A 124 13.66 -4.72 -15.47
N PRO A 125 13.89 -4.93 -16.79
CA PRO A 125 14.62 -3.98 -17.62
C PRO A 125 14.03 -2.57 -17.55
N LYS A 126 14.89 -1.57 -17.35
CA LYS A 126 14.48 -0.16 -17.29
C LYS A 126 14.17 0.41 -18.69
N PRO A 127 13.24 1.37 -18.81
CA PRO A 127 12.35 1.86 -17.75
C PRO A 127 11.25 0.84 -17.44
N LEU A 128 10.83 0.79 -16.17
CA LEU A 128 9.67 -0.02 -15.77
C LEU A 128 8.40 0.50 -16.46
N ASN A 129 7.50 -0.41 -16.84
CA ASN A 129 6.25 -0.03 -17.48
C ASN A 129 5.31 0.64 -16.46
N THR A 130 4.83 1.84 -16.78
CA THR A 130 3.98 2.64 -15.89
C THR A 130 2.65 1.96 -15.56
N VAL A 131 2.03 1.25 -16.50
CA VAL A 131 0.76 0.53 -16.26
C VAL A 131 0.99 -0.62 -15.27
N TYR A 132 2.02 -1.43 -15.49
CA TYR A 132 2.36 -2.54 -14.60
C TYR A 132 2.84 -2.04 -13.23
N SER A 133 3.46 -0.86 -13.16
CA SER A 133 3.79 -0.21 -11.88
C SER A 133 2.54 0.18 -11.08
N GLY A 134 1.46 0.57 -11.75
CA GLY A 134 0.16 0.82 -11.11
C GLY A 134 -0.46 -0.47 -10.56
N TYR A 135 -0.35 -1.58 -11.30
CA TYR A 135 -0.80 -2.90 -10.81
C TYR A 135 0.04 -3.40 -9.62
N PHE A 136 1.35 -3.18 -9.67
CA PHE A 136 2.24 -3.42 -8.55
C PHE A 136 1.83 -2.61 -7.32
N ALA A 137 1.55 -1.31 -7.50
CA ALA A 137 1.07 -0.43 -6.43
C ALA A 137 -0.24 -0.91 -5.81
N GLN A 138 -1.21 -1.25 -6.65
CA GLN A 138 -2.51 -1.76 -6.22
C GLN A 138 -2.36 -3.05 -5.40
N MET A 139 -1.54 -4.00 -5.87
CA MET A 139 -1.31 -5.26 -5.16
C MET A 139 -0.67 -5.03 -3.79
N ILE A 140 0.42 -4.27 -3.72
CA ILE A 140 1.12 -4.02 -2.44
C ILE A 140 0.23 -3.20 -1.49
N GLY A 141 -0.51 -2.22 -2.00
CA GLY A 141 -1.49 -1.47 -1.21
C GLY A 141 -2.57 -2.37 -0.62
N THR A 142 -3.13 -3.30 -1.40
CA THR A 142 -4.09 -4.31 -0.89
C THR A 142 -3.46 -5.22 0.16
N ASN A 143 -2.23 -5.69 -0.07
CA ASN A 143 -1.51 -6.53 0.89
C ASN A 143 -1.27 -5.79 2.22
N LEU A 144 -0.81 -4.54 2.18
CA LEU A 144 -0.58 -3.75 3.40
C LEU A 144 -1.88 -3.45 4.15
N ARG A 145 -3.00 -3.22 3.44
CA ARG A 145 -4.31 -2.95 4.06
C ARG A 145 -4.92 -4.18 4.72
N LEU A 146 -4.85 -5.34 4.09
CA LEU A 146 -5.50 -6.56 4.59
C LEU A 146 -4.58 -7.47 5.43
N LYS A 147 -3.27 -7.46 5.12
CA LYS A 147 -2.24 -8.34 5.70
C LYS A 147 -0.95 -7.56 5.96
N TYR A 148 -1.11 -6.49 6.76
CA TYR A 148 -0.02 -5.58 7.11
C TYR A 148 1.18 -6.30 7.71
N LEU A 149 0.95 -7.14 8.74
CA LEU A 149 2.02 -7.80 9.48
C LEU A 149 2.87 -8.68 8.58
N GLU A 150 2.24 -9.53 7.78
CA GLU A 150 2.90 -10.47 6.89
C GLU A 150 3.71 -9.71 5.83
N THR A 151 3.13 -8.64 5.28
CA THR A 151 3.77 -7.80 4.25
C THR A 151 4.97 -7.04 4.79
N ILE A 152 4.85 -6.39 5.95
CA ILE A 152 5.96 -5.65 6.57
C ILE A 152 7.03 -6.58 7.10
N THR A 153 6.67 -7.72 7.68
CA THR A 153 7.65 -8.74 8.13
C THR A 153 8.47 -9.24 6.95
N PHE A 154 7.85 -9.47 5.80
CA PHE A 154 8.56 -9.80 4.56
C PHE A 154 9.55 -8.70 4.17
N LEU A 155 9.12 -7.43 4.14
CA LEU A 155 9.99 -6.30 3.78
C LEU A 155 11.14 -6.09 4.77
N MET A 156 10.92 -6.29 6.07
CA MET A 156 11.96 -6.26 7.09
C MET A 156 13.02 -7.35 6.87
N LYS A 157 12.61 -8.54 6.42
CA LYS A 157 13.50 -9.65 6.09
C LYS A 157 14.27 -9.42 4.78
N HIS A 158 13.67 -8.70 3.84
CA HIS A 158 14.22 -8.41 2.50
C HIS A 158 14.41 -6.91 2.27
N ASP A 159 15.13 -6.25 3.20
CA ASP A 159 15.30 -4.79 3.24
C ASP A 159 15.93 -4.19 1.97
N TYR A 160 16.68 -4.98 1.20
CA TYR A 160 17.22 -4.58 -0.11
C TYR A 160 16.13 -4.15 -1.11
N PHE A 161 14.87 -4.61 -0.96
CA PHE A 161 13.77 -4.13 -1.79
C PHE A 161 13.45 -2.65 -1.55
N ILE A 162 13.74 -2.11 -0.36
CA ILE A 162 13.59 -0.67 -0.10
C ILE A 162 14.58 0.13 -0.95
N GLU A 163 15.82 -0.36 -1.11
CA GLU A 163 16.77 0.26 -2.05
C GLU A 163 16.26 0.19 -3.48
N LYS A 164 15.66 -0.93 -3.89
CA LYS A 164 15.07 -1.06 -5.23
C LYS A 164 13.84 -0.17 -5.46
N LEU A 165 13.05 0.12 -4.44
CA LEU A 165 11.99 1.11 -4.53
C LEU A 165 12.57 2.52 -4.73
N LEU A 166 13.60 2.89 -3.95
CA LEU A 166 14.27 4.20 -4.08
C LEU A 166 14.93 4.38 -5.46
N GLU A 167 15.62 3.36 -5.98
CA GLU A 167 16.24 3.36 -7.31
C GLU A 167 15.24 3.55 -8.47
N ASN A 168 13.94 3.31 -8.23
CA ASN A 168 12.88 3.38 -9.22
C ASN A 168 11.76 4.37 -8.83
N ILE A 169 12.01 5.25 -7.86
CA ILE A 169 10.98 6.14 -7.30
C ILE A 169 10.45 7.18 -8.30
N SER A 170 11.17 7.45 -9.39
CA SER A 170 10.67 8.29 -10.50
C SER A 170 9.40 7.72 -11.15
N ILE A 171 9.14 6.42 -11.01
CA ILE A 171 7.93 5.79 -11.50
C ILE A 171 6.80 5.95 -10.48
N SER A 172 5.70 6.61 -10.86
CA SER A 172 4.58 6.94 -9.94
C SER A 172 4.06 5.74 -9.14
N GLY A 173 3.83 4.58 -9.77
CA GLY A 173 3.35 3.40 -9.03
C GLY A 173 4.36 2.87 -8.00
N VAL A 174 5.66 3.06 -8.23
CA VAL A 174 6.70 2.71 -7.25
C VAL A 174 6.71 3.71 -6.08
N CYS A 175 6.52 5.00 -6.38
CA CYS A 175 6.32 6.04 -5.36
C CYS A 175 5.09 5.73 -4.50
N ASP A 176 3.98 5.31 -5.09
CA ASP A 176 2.76 4.95 -4.36
C ASP A 176 3.00 3.78 -3.39
N VAL A 177 3.79 2.77 -3.80
CA VAL A 177 4.22 1.70 -2.88
C VAL A 177 5.05 2.23 -1.72
N MET A 178 5.99 3.14 -1.98
CA MET A 178 6.78 3.77 -0.93
C MET A 178 5.88 4.51 0.06
N ILE A 179 4.94 5.32 -0.43
CA ILE A 179 3.97 6.05 0.40
C ILE A 179 3.13 5.07 1.22
N HIS A 180 2.59 4.00 0.62
CA HIS A 180 1.80 3.01 1.37
C HIS A 180 2.61 2.38 2.52
N ILE A 181 3.90 2.05 2.30
CA ILE A 181 4.77 1.51 3.36
C ILE A 181 4.97 2.52 4.49
N LEU A 182 5.15 3.79 4.15
CA LEU A 182 5.46 4.86 5.12
C LEU A 182 4.22 5.35 5.88
N VAL A 183 3.02 5.29 5.29
CA VAL A 183 1.80 5.85 5.86
C VAL A 183 0.95 4.80 6.57
N PHE A 184 0.83 3.58 6.03
CA PHE A 184 -0.07 2.57 6.61
C PHE A 184 0.40 2.06 7.99
N CYS A 185 1.63 2.39 8.40
CA CYS A 185 2.11 2.02 9.72
C CYS A 185 1.41 2.78 10.85
N GLU A 186 1.02 4.04 10.65
CA GLU A 186 0.55 4.97 11.69
C GLU A 186 -0.64 4.41 12.50
N GLU A 187 -1.59 3.72 11.84
CA GLU A 187 -2.78 3.15 12.49
C GLU A 187 -2.59 1.69 12.94
N ASN A 188 -1.38 1.13 12.80
CA ASN A 188 -1.17 -0.29 12.97
C ASN A 188 -0.62 -0.66 14.35
N VAL A 189 -1.07 -1.77 14.92
CA VAL A 189 -0.57 -2.30 16.21
C VAL A 189 0.94 -2.61 16.19
N TYR A 190 1.54 -2.81 15.01
CA TYR A 190 2.97 -3.04 14.79
C TYR A 190 3.75 -1.76 14.44
N TYR A 191 3.18 -0.57 14.68
CA TYR A 191 3.80 0.72 14.41
C TYR A 191 5.21 0.80 14.99
N GLN A 192 5.36 0.48 16.28
CA GLN A 192 6.62 0.64 17.00
C GLN A 192 7.76 -0.19 16.40
N GLU A 193 7.52 -1.44 16.03
CA GLU A 193 8.49 -2.29 15.34
C GLU A 193 8.81 -1.74 13.94
N THR A 194 7.77 -1.31 13.21
CA THR A 194 7.91 -0.76 11.85
C THR A 194 8.76 0.50 11.85
N ILE A 195 8.45 1.47 12.71
CA ILE A 195 9.17 2.74 12.77
C ILE A 195 10.61 2.54 13.23
N LYS A 196 10.87 1.64 14.19
CA LYS A 196 12.25 1.30 14.59
C LYS A 196 13.06 0.79 13.39
N TRP A 197 12.46 -0.07 12.57
CA TRP A 197 13.10 -0.57 11.36
C TRP A 197 13.31 0.54 10.32
N LEU A 198 12.27 1.33 10.00
CA LEU A 198 12.34 2.44 9.04
C LEU A 198 13.38 3.50 9.45
N THR A 199 13.45 3.80 10.74
CA THR A 199 14.46 4.70 11.33
C THR A 199 15.86 4.10 11.19
N LYS A 200 16.02 2.80 11.49
CA LYS A 200 17.31 2.09 11.38
C LYS A 200 17.86 2.10 9.95
N ILE A 201 17.00 1.99 8.94
CA ILE A 201 17.40 2.06 7.52
C ILE A 201 17.52 3.49 6.99
N GLU A 202 17.38 4.50 7.86
CA GLU A 202 17.46 5.94 7.58
C GLU A 202 16.56 6.37 6.41
N ILE A 203 15.33 5.83 6.30
CA ILE A 203 14.50 6.00 5.10
C ILE A 203 14.22 7.47 4.79
N MET A 204 13.91 8.28 5.80
CA MET A 204 13.60 9.71 5.62
C MET A 204 14.80 10.50 5.09
N LYS A 205 15.99 10.19 5.58
CA LYS A 205 17.24 10.81 5.10
C LYS A 205 17.55 10.39 3.66
N ARG A 206 17.28 9.14 3.30
CA ARG A 206 17.45 8.63 1.92
C ARG A 206 16.49 9.30 0.96
N ILE A 207 15.20 9.39 1.29
CA ILE A 207 14.19 10.12 0.50
C ILE A 207 14.58 11.59 0.37
N PHE A 208 14.97 12.24 1.47
CA PHE A 208 15.41 13.63 1.44
C PHE A 208 16.63 13.86 0.54
N SER A 209 17.57 12.92 0.50
CA SER A 209 18.76 13.03 -0.36
C SER A 209 18.44 13.03 -1.86
N LEU A 210 17.21 12.63 -2.23
CA LEU A 210 16.74 12.65 -3.62
C LEU A 210 16.26 14.04 -4.07
N LEU A 211 16.06 15.00 -3.13
CA LEU A 211 15.82 16.41 -3.43
C LEU A 211 17.16 17.10 -3.81
N ASP A 212 17.79 16.62 -4.88
CA ASP A 212 19.02 17.16 -5.46
C ASP A 212 18.76 17.51 -6.92
N GLN A 213 19.22 18.68 -7.36
CA GLN A 213 19.08 19.16 -8.74
C GLN A 213 19.75 18.27 -9.79
N LYS A 214 20.59 17.31 -9.38
CA LYS A 214 21.18 16.30 -10.26
C LYS A 214 20.19 15.20 -10.66
N ASN A 215 19.10 15.03 -9.90
CA ASN A 215 18.07 14.05 -10.21
C ASN A 215 17.06 14.63 -11.21
N ASP A 216 16.34 13.75 -11.90
CA ASP A 216 15.25 14.12 -12.78
C ASP A 216 14.04 14.69 -12.00
N GLU A 217 13.20 15.47 -12.68
CA GLU A 217 12.05 16.13 -12.05
C GLU A 217 11.06 15.12 -11.46
N ASP A 218 10.87 13.94 -12.06
CA ASP A 218 9.98 12.90 -11.54
C ASP A 218 10.50 12.31 -10.22
N THR A 219 11.81 12.03 -10.13
CA THR A 219 12.46 11.62 -8.87
C THR A 219 12.27 12.66 -7.78
N ILE A 220 12.51 13.95 -8.09
CA ILE A 220 12.37 15.05 -7.11
C ILE A 220 10.90 15.19 -6.68
N ASP A 221 9.95 15.18 -7.63
CA ASP A 221 8.52 15.33 -7.36
C ASP A 221 7.98 14.19 -6.50
N ASN A 222 8.31 12.94 -6.85
CA ASN A 222 7.85 11.76 -6.12
C ASN A 222 8.49 11.64 -4.73
N SER A 223 9.77 11.98 -4.59
CA SER A 223 10.41 12.05 -3.28
C SER A 223 9.80 13.14 -2.40
N THR A 224 9.42 14.27 -3.02
CA THR A 224 8.69 15.34 -2.33
C THR A 224 7.32 14.86 -1.86
N LYS A 225 6.56 14.16 -2.72
CA LYS A 225 5.27 13.56 -2.32
C LYS A 225 5.43 12.61 -1.14
N CYS A 226 6.44 11.74 -1.15
CA CYS A 226 6.70 10.84 -0.01
C CYS A 226 6.91 11.61 1.30
N LEU A 227 7.69 12.70 1.27
CA LEU A 227 7.90 13.54 2.45
C LEU A 227 6.60 14.21 2.91
N LEU A 228 5.84 14.79 1.98
CA LEU A 228 4.56 15.45 2.27
C LEU A 228 3.56 14.48 2.91
N GLU A 229 3.39 13.29 2.33
CA GLU A 229 2.46 12.28 2.84
C GLU A 229 2.84 11.80 4.25
N VAL A 230 4.14 11.62 4.53
CA VAL A 230 4.60 11.27 5.89
C VAL A 230 4.30 12.39 6.88
N ILE A 231 4.54 13.65 6.52
CA ILE A 231 4.29 14.79 7.41
C ILE A 231 2.79 14.94 7.67
N ALA A 232 1.97 14.90 6.61
CA ALA A 232 0.53 15.12 6.68
C ALA A 232 -0.22 14.02 7.45
N ASN A 233 0.28 12.77 7.43
CA ASN A 233 -0.35 11.65 8.11
C ASN A 233 0.27 11.33 9.49
N SER A 234 1.24 12.12 9.95
CA SER A 234 1.83 11.92 11.28
C SER A 234 0.85 12.37 12.36
N THR A 235 0.32 11.42 13.13
CA THR A 235 -0.70 11.70 14.16
C THR A 235 -0.15 11.73 15.60
N HIS A 236 1.11 11.34 15.76
CA HIS A 236 1.77 11.20 17.05
C HIS A 236 2.27 12.53 17.63
N GLU A 237 2.24 12.64 18.96
CA GLU A 237 2.72 13.81 19.70
C GLU A 237 4.23 14.04 19.50
N ILE A 238 4.64 15.32 19.56
CA ILE A 238 6.04 15.73 19.49
C ILE A 238 6.85 15.03 20.59
N GLY A 239 7.90 14.31 20.21
CA GLY A 239 8.79 13.58 21.12
C GLY A 239 8.58 12.06 21.18
N GLU A 240 7.55 11.53 20.52
CA GLU A 240 7.44 10.10 20.26
C GLU A 240 8.41 9.65 19.14
N LEU A 241 8.72 8.35 19.09
CA LEU A 241 9.50 7.81 17.98
C LEU A 241 8.60 7.78 16.73
N THR A 242 8.79 8.75 15.85
CA THR A 242 8.03 8.90 14.59
C THR A 242 9.00 9.04 13.40
N LEU A 243 8.48 8.91 12.18
CA LEU A 243 9.26 9.26 10.98
C LEU A 243 9.52 10.77 10.90
N VAL A 244 8.58 11.58 11.37
CA VAL A 244 8.68 13.05 11.35
C VAL A 244 9.73 13.56 12.32
N ALA A 245 10.10 12.82 13.38
CA ALA A 245 11.21 13.18 14.25
C ALA A 245 12.54 13.41 13.50
N CYS A 246 12.75 12.74 12.35
CA CYS A 246 13.92 13.02 11.50
C CYS A 246 13.87 14.42 10.85
N ILE A 247 12.66 14.88 10.52
CA ILE A 247 12.38 16.18 9.89
C ILE A 247 12.53 17.32 10.88
N GLU A 248 12.20 17.07 12.16
CA GLU A 248 12.37 18.03 13.27
C GLU A 248 13.85 18.32 13.59
N THR A 249 14.79 17.58 13.02
CA THR A 249 16.21 17.83 13.26
C THR A 249 16.67 19.16 12.65
N GLU A 250 17.54 19.88 13.38
CA GLU A 250 18.17 21.12 12.89
C GLU A 250 18.88 20.91 11.54
N THR A 251 19.46 19.73 11.34
CA THR A 251 20.16 19.38 10.11
C THR A 251 19.22 19.31 8.91
N PHE A 252 18.04 18.72 9.07
CA PHE A 252 17.03 18.66 8.00
C PHE A 252 16.50 20.05 7.69
N SER A 253 16.07 20.78 8.74
CA SER A 253 15.52 22.13 8.63
C SER A 253 16.48 23.10 7.93
N LYS A 254 17.77 23.06 8.30
CA LYS A 254 18.79 23.90 7.66
C LYS A 254 18.95 23.57 6.17
N LYS A 255 19.05 22.28 5.82
CA LYS A 255 19.26 21.87 4.42
C LYS A 255 18.07 22.22 3.52
N ILE A 256 16.84 22.00 3.99
CA ILE A 256 15.67 22.32 3.16
C ILE A 256 15.51 23.83 2.94
N LEU A 257 15.84 24.64 3.96
CA LEU A 257 15.93 26.10 3.83
C LEU A 257 17.04 26.54 2.88
N GLU A 258 18.22 25.91 2.94
CA GLU A 258 19.31 26.16 2.00
C GLU A 258 18.87 25.89 0.56
N ILE A 259 18.18 24.76 0.31
CA ILE A 259 17.65 24.44 -1.02
C ILE A 259 16.65 25.50 -1.48
N ALA A 260 15.68 25.86 -0.63
CA ALA A 260 14.61 26.80 -0.95
C ALA A 260 15.10 28.23 -1.22
N LEU A 261 16.14 28.67 -0.50
CA LEU A 261 16.68 30.04 -0.56
C LEU A 261 17.88 30.17 -1.52
N SER A 262 18.49 29.06 -1.95
CA SER A 262 19.65 29.06 -2.83
C SER A 262 19.30 29.62 -4.21
N LYS A 263 20.13 30.57 -4.67
CA LYS A 263 20.05 31.09 -6.05
C LYS A 263 20.60 30.10 -7.09
N GLU A 264 21.35 29.09 -6.64
CA GLU A 264 21.94 28.07 -7.51
C GLU A 264 20.98 26.92 -7.80
N SER A 265 20.03 26.67 -6.89
CA SER A 265 18.97 25.67 -7.08
C SER A 265 18.02 26.05 -8.22
N SER A 266 17.57 25.05 -8.97
CA SER A 266 16.53 25.25 -9.98
C SER A 266 15.22 25.78 -9.35
N ASN A 267 14.43 26.52 -10.13
CA ASN A 267 13.13 27.02 -9.67
C ASN A 267 12.21 25.86 -9.24
N PHE A 268 12.23 24.75 -9.97
CA PHE A 268 11.46 23.55 -9.66
C PHE A 268 11.86 22.96 -8.32
N LEU A 269 13.15 22.72 -8.07
CA LEU A 269 13.63 22.17 -6.81
C LEU A 269 13.31 23.10 -5.63
N ARG A 270 13.46 24.42 -5.83
CA ARG A 270 13.06 25.43 -4.82
C ARG A 270 11.58 25.37 -4.49
N GLU A 271 10.72 25.27 -5.50
CA GLU A 271 9.27 25.13 -5.32
C GLU A 271 8.95 23.90 -4.46
N LYS A 272 9.55 22.74 -4.79
CA LYS A 272 9.37 21.51 -4.01
C LYS A 272 9.86 21.63 -2.57
N ALA A 273 11.02 22.26 -2.36
CA ALA A 273 11.53 22.51 -1.02
C ALA A 273 10.60 23.42 -0.19
N ILE A 274 10.01 24.46 -0.82
CA ILE A 274 9.03 25.33 -0.17
C ILE A 274 7.78 24.55 0.22
N LEU A 275 7.26 23.66 -0.64
CA LEU A 275 6.12 22.82 -0.31
C LEU A 275 6.36 21.97 0.94
N VAL A 276 7.53 21.32 1.04
CA VAL A 276 7.91 20.55 2.23
C VAL A 276 7.98 21.44 3.47
N ILE A 277 8.56 22.64 3.36
CA ILE A 277 8.62 23.60 4.48
C ILE A 277 7.22 24.01 4.93
N LEU A 278 6.31 24.31 4.00
CA LEU A 278 4.94 24.70 4.32
C LEU A 278 4.21 23.58 5.07
N GLU A 279 4.37 22.33 4.62
CA GLU A 279 3.74 21.17 5.28
C GLU A 279 4.29 20.96 6.70
N ILE A 280 5.60 21.13 6.90
CA ILE A 280 6.22 21.09 8.24
C ILE A 280 5.61 22.17 9.14
N LEU A 281 5.43 23.39 8.64
CA LEU A 281 4.84 24.49 9.42
C LEU A 281 3.38 24.22 9.77
N ILE A 282 2.61 23.59 8.88
CA ILE A 282 1.23 23.15 9.14
C ILE A 282 1.25 22.11 10.26
N TYR A 283 2.06 21.06 10.13
CA TYR A 283 2.20 20.00 11.13
C TYR A 283 2.56 20.55 12.52
N ILE A 284 3.55 21.45 12.62
CA ILE A 284 3.93 22.08 13.89
C ILE A 284 2.76 22.89 14.46
N GLY A 285 2.11 23.70 13.62
CA GLY A 285 1.00 24.56 14.04
C GLY A 285 -0.23 23.78 14.53
N GLU A 286 -0.52 22.62 13.93
CA GLU A 286 -1.60 21.74 14.37
C GLU A 286 -1.29 21.07 15.71
N ASN A 287 -0.06 20.57 15.88
CA ASN A 287 0.38 19.99 17.15
C ASN A 287 0.39 21.01 18.30
N GLU A 288 0.83 22.24 18.04
CA GLU A 288 0.79 23.32 19.04
C GLU A 288 -0.66 23.65 19.45
N ARG A 289 -1.60 23.69 18.49
CA ARG A 289 -3.03 23.89 18.78
C ARG A 289 -3.61 22.77 19.64
N ILE A 290 -3.29 21.51 19.32
CA ILE A 290 -3.75 20.35 20.09
C ILE A 290 -3.20 20.42 21.52
N TYR A 291 -1.90 20.71 21.67
CA TYR A 291 -1.26 20.86 22.98
C TYR A 291 -1.93 21.96 23.83
N LEU A 292 -2.15 23.14 23.27
CA LEU A 292 -2.79 24.26 23.95
C LEU A 292 -4.25 23.93 24.34
N HIS A 293 -5.00 23.25 23.47
CA HIS A 293 -6.38 22.85 23.75
C HIS A 293 -6.45 21.82 24.89
N THR A 294 -5.57 20.83 24.90
CA THR A 294 -5.50 19.79 25.95
C THR A 294 -5.12 20.40 27.30
N ASN A 295 -4.14 21.31 27.33
CA ASN A 295 -3.76 22.00 28.57
C ASN A 295 -4.91 22.86 29.12
N ASN A 296 -5.59 23.64 28.28
CA ASN A 296 -6.73 24.45 28.72
C ASN A 296 -7.86 23.59 29.30
N GLN A 297 -8.18 22.43 28.67
CA GLN A 297 -9.18 21.50 29.21
C GLN A 297 -8.76 20.90 30.55
N ASN A 298 -7.49 20.56 30.72
CA ASN A 298 -6.97 20.03 31.98
C ASN A 298 -7.04 21.07 33.12
N GLU A 299 -6.69 22.32 32.82
CA GLU A 299 -6.82 23.44 33.76
C GLU A 299 -8.29 23.69 34.16
N GLU A 300 -9.21 23.71 33.20
CA GLU A 300 -10.65 23.85 33.48
C GLU A 300 -11.18 22.70 34.35
N GLN A 301 -10.81 21.45 34.06
CA GLN A 301 -11.22 20.30 34.87
C GLN A 301 -10.64 20.37 36.30
N GLN A 302 -9.43 20.90 36.46
CA GLN A 302 -8.80 21.08 37.76
C GLN A 302 -9.49 22.18 38.57
N LEU A 303 -9.88 23.28 37.93
CA LEU A 303 -10.67 24.35 38.54
C LEU A 303 -12.05 23.84 39.00
N ILE A 304 -12.76 23.09 38.15
CA ILE A 304 -14.06 22.48 38.51
C ILE A 304 -13.93 21.50 39.69
N LYS A 305 -12.84 20.70 39.74
CA LYS A 305 -12.56 19.82 40.88
C LYS A 305 -12.30 20.62 42.16
N ASN A 306 -11.58 21.72 42.07
CA ASN A 306 -11.28 22.59 43.21
C ASN A 306 -12.55 23.27 43.74
N GLU A 307 -13.41 23.80 42.87
CA GLU A 307 -14.71 24.39 43.25
C GLU A 307 -15.62 23.37 43.94
N LYS A 308 -15.77 22.16 43.38
CA LYS A 308 -16.55 21.08 44.00
C LYS A 308 -16.01 20.66 45.37
N ASN A 309 -14.70 20.73 45.58
CA ASN A 309 -14.10 20.43 46.87
C ASN A 309 -14.39 21.54 47.88
N ILE A 310 -14.28 22.81 47.47
CA ILE A 310 -14.61 23.98 48.30
C ILE A 310 -16.07 23.90 48.76
N GLU A 311 -17.03 23.68 47.85
CA GLU A 311 -18.45 23.56 48.20
C GLU A 311 -18.75 22.43 49.20
N LYS A 312 -18.03 21.31 49.11
CA LYS A 312 -18.17 20.18 50.05
C LYS A 312 -17.66 20.53 51.45
N THR A 313 -16.61 21.34 51.55
CA THR A 313 -16.10 21.85 52.84
C THR A 313 -17.04 22.90 53.45
N THR A 314 -17.63 23.79 52.64
CA THR A 314 -18.53 24.84 53.16
C THR A 314 -19.88 24.31 53.62
N LYS A 315 -20.38 23.20 53.06
CA LYS A 315 -21.62 22.53 53.52
C LYS A 315 -21.46 21.65 54.78
N LYS A 316 -20.24 21.50 55.29
CA LYS A 316 -19.92 20.73 56.51
C LYS A 316 -19.70 21.61 57.76
N GLN A 317 -19.82 22.93 57.62
CA GLN A 317 -19.90 23.90 58.71
C GLN A 317 -21.34 24.35 58.88
#